data_AF-A0A9D2FLX0-F1
#
_entry.id   AF-A0A9D2FLX0-F1
#
_cell.length_a   1.000
_cell.length_b   1.000
_cell.length_c   1.000
_cell.angle_alpha   90.00
_cell.angle_beta   90.00
_cell.angle_gamma   90.00
#
_symmetry.space_group_name_H-M   'P 1'
#
loop_
_entity.id
_entity.type
_entity.pdbx_description
1 polymer ?
#
loop_
_entity_poly.entity_id
_entity_poly.type
_entity_poly.pdbx_seq_one_letter_code
_entity_poly.pdbx_strand_id
1 'polypeptide(L)'
;MAEHIIELQNVTKYYDDTLVIDNVSFYVNRGEFITFLGPSGCGKTTTLRMIAGFDLPTSGKILLNGKDISDLPPNRRPVNTVFQRYALFPHLNVFENIAFGLKCKRVLNTYCNDEGKQYTKKEKLSKKEIREKVEKALELVDLEGFEKRSISTLSGGQQQRVAIARAIVNEPEILLLDEPLGALDLKMRKEMQIELKEIHKRLGITFIYVTHDQEEALTMSDTIVVMADGVVQQIGTPIDIYNEPSNTFVADFIGESNIFNGTVTGERKVRFCGKIFECVDDFDRNEPVDVVVRPEDVQMVAPDAGTLKGKVISVVFKGIHYEITVQVGKYEVVVQSTESRKEGDVIGLNIAPDGIHLMKPKYTSNVYEGVITKRNTVAFADGEFECDVTQLYPGSHIDEEEYLVTAAGEKIDLTGTEVKVEIGLQDVTISDDEDAGGTTGHIISIIYKGDHYRLIVRTDGEDEEDFVFATDDLWNENDRVSVIVPKDKIKLTLKHAEDKKK
;
A
#
# COMPACT_ATOMS: atom_id res chain seq x y z
N MET A 1 -22.01 -8.15 -19.56
CA MET A 1 -21.16 -6.98 -19.30
C MET A 1 -21.19 -6.77 -17.79
N ALA A 2 -20.04 -6.66 -17.14
CA ALA A 2 -20.01 -6.38 -15.70
C ALA A 2 -20.66 -5.02 -15.45
N GLU A 3 -21.59 -4.95 -14.49
CA GLU A 3 -22.24 -3.70 -14.11
C GLU A 3 -21.45 -3.10 -12.95
N HIS A 4 -20.85 -1.93 -13.17
CA HIS A 4 -20.12 -1.21 -12.14
C HIS A 4 -21.11 -0.59 -11.15
N ILE A 5 -20.97 -0.94 -9.87
CA ILE A 5 -21.84 -0.42 -8.81
C ILE A 5 -21.27 0.87 -8.21
N ILE A 6 -19.94 0.93 -8.06
CA ILE A 6 -19.20 2.10 -7.60
C ILE A 6 -18.11 2.43 -8.61
N GLU A 7 -17.92 3.71 -8.91
CA GLU A 7 -16.78 4.22 -9.68
C GLU A 7 -16.19 5.43 -8.98
N LEU A 8 -14.88 5.42 -8.77
CA LEU A 8 -14.10 6.59 -8.37
C LEU A 8 -13.45 7.14 -9.64
N GLN A 9 -13.67 8.42 -9.90
CA GLN A 9 -13.14 9.12 -11.07
C GLN A 9 -12.29 10.30 -10.62
N ASN A 10 -10.97 10.15 -10.75
CA ASN A 10 -9.97 11.17 -10.44
C ASN A 10 -10.16 11.76 -9.03
N VAL A 11 -10.45 10.91 -8.05
CA VAL A 11 -10.76 11.34 -6.69
C VAL A 11 -9.48 11.79 -6.00
N THR A 12 -9.47 13.03 -5.52
CA THR A 12 -8.37 13.59 -4.73
C THR A 12 -8.92 14.10 -3.41
N LYS A 13 -8.15 13.89 -2.32
CA LYS A 13 -8.52 14.34 -0.98
C LYS A 13 -7.35 15.05 -0.31
N TYR A 14 -7.60 16.30 0.05
CA TYR A 14 -6.78 17.07 0.99
C TYR A 14 -7.48 17.15 2.34
N TYR A 15 -6.68 17.04 3.41
CA TYR A 15 -7.06 17.49 4.75
C TYR A 15 -6.20 18.70 5.08
N ASP A 16 -6.85 19.86 5.17
CA ASP A 16 -6.16 21.14 5.19
C ASP A 16 -5.22 21.24 3.97
N ASP A 17 -3.91 21.31 4.16
CA ASP A 17 -2.92 21.37 3.07
C ASP A 17 -2.26 20.01 2.75
N THR A 18 -2.56 18.95 3.52
CA THR A 18 -1.94 17.62 3.32
C THR A 18 -2.72 16.77 2.32
N LEU A 19 -2.05 16.31 1.26
CA LEU A 19 -2.59 15.39 0.27
C LEU A 19 -2.65 13.95 0.84
N VAL A 20 -3.86 13.39 0.94
CA VAL A 20 -4.07 12.03 1.51
C VAL A 20 -4.51 11.02 0.46
N ILE A 21 -5.22 11.47 -0.58
CA ILE A 21 -5.59 10.63 -1.73
C ILE A 21 -5.24 11.41 -2.99
N ASP A 22 -4.45 10.81 -3.87
CA ASP A 22 -4.00 11.44 -5.11
C ASP A 22 -4.61 10.76 -6.34
N ASN A 23 -5.55 11.46 -6.98
CA ASN A 23 -6.09 11.15 -8.31
C ASN A 23 -6.55 9.69 -8.50
N VAL A 24 -7.15 9.11 -7.47
CA VAL A 24 -7.53 7.70 -7.45
C VAL A 24 -8.72 7.44 -8.38
N SER A 25 -8.54 6.50 -9.30
CA SER A 25 -9.56 6.08 -10.26
C SER A 25 -9.65 4.56 -10.35
N PHE A 26 -10.80 3.99 -10.00
CA PHE A 26 -11.10 2.57 -10.16
C PHE A 26 -12.61 2.32 -10.06
N TYR A 27 -13.04 1.10 -10.35
CA TYR A 27 -14.43 0.69 -10.25
C TYR A 27 -14.59 -0.57 -9.39
N VAL A 28 -15.80 -0.78 -8.89
CA VAL A 28 -16.21 -1.99 -8.18
C VAL A 28 -17.39 -2.60 -8.93
N ASN A 29 -17.35 -3.91 -9.15
CA ASN A 29 -18.43 -4.63 -9.81
C ASN A 29 -19.53 -4.98 -8.81
N ARG A 30 -20.78 -5.04 -9.29
CA ARG A 30 -21.91 -5.47 -8.44
C ARG A 30 -21.70 -6.89 -7.93
N GLY A 31 -21.84 -7.07 -6.61
CA GLY A 31 -21.77 -8.37 -5.94
C GLY A 31 -20.34 -8.89 -5.71
N GLU A 32 -19.35 -8.02 -5.90
CA GLU A 32 -17.93 -8.33 -5.69
C GLU A 32 -17.53 -8.11 -4.22
N PHE A 33 -16.66 -8.98 -3.71
CA PHE A 33 -15.92 -8.72 -2.47
C PHE A 33 -14.59 -8.04 -2.84
N ILE A 34 -14.54 -6.72 -2.70
CA ILE A 34 -13.33 -5.93 -2.92
C ILE A 34 -12.67 -5.55 -1.59
N THR A 35 -11.35 -5.68 -1.53
CA THR A 35 -10.57 -5.27 -0.35
C THR A 35 -9.58 -4.17 -0.70
N PHE A 36 -9.57 -3.09 0.08
CA PHE A 36 -8.51 -2.09 0.08
C PHE A 36 -7.45 -2.54 1.08
N LEU A 37 -6.24 -2.72 0.58
CA LEU A 37 -5.10 -3.25 1.32
C LEU A 37 -3.91 -2.30 1.19
N GLY A 38 -3.13 -2.15 2.24
CA GLY A 38 -1.96 -1.27 2.24
C GLY A 38 -1.50 -0.89 3.65
N PRO A 39 -0.34 -0.24 3.78
CA PRO A 39 0.22 0.20 5.06
C PRO A 39 -0.69 1.17 5.82
N SER A 40 -0.40 1.37 7.11
CA SER A 40 -1.06 2.43 7.89
C SER A 40 -0.87 3.79 7.20
N GLY A 41 -1.91 4.63 7.20
CA GLY A 41 -1.83 5.98 6.62
C GLY A 41 -2.02 6.08 5.09
N CYS A 42 -2.03 4.98 4.33
CA CYS A 42 -2.12 5.06 2.85
C CYS A 42 -3.49 5.47 2.26
N GLY A 43 -4.45 5.89 3.09
CA GLY A 43 -5.73 6.44 2.62
C GLY A 43 -6.91 5.45 2.45
N LYS A 44 -6.77 4.17 2.86
CA LYS A 44 -7.86 3.17 2.75
C LYS A 44 -9.15 3.58 3.44
N THR A 45 -9.07 3.91 4.73
CA THR A 45 -10.22 4.34 5.54
C THR A 45 -10.79 5.66 5.04
N THR A 46 -9.94 6.59 4.58
CA THR A 46 -10.38 7.85 3.93
C THR A 46 -11.21 7.56 2.69
N THR A 47 -10.75 6.65 1.82
CA THR A 47 -11.47 6.22 0.61
C THR A 47 -12.82 5.58 0.98
N LEU A 48 -12.84 4.67 1.95
CA LEU A 48 -14.07 4.04 2.42
C LEU A 48 -15.06 5.06 2.99
N ARG A 49 -14.58 6.03 3.77
CA ARG A 49 -15.40 7.10 4.37
C ARG A 49 -15.94 8.07 3.33
N MET A 50 -15.18 8.34 2.26
CA MET A 50 -15.68 9.10 1.11
C MET A 50 -16.78 8.35 0.37
N ILE A 51 -16.70 7.03 0.21
CA ILE A 51 -17.78 6.19 -0.36
C ILE A 51 -19.02 6.19 0.57
N ALA A 52 -18.81 6.14 1.89
CA ALA A 52 -19.87 6.22 2.89
C ALA A 52 -20.49 7.62 3.04
N GLY A 53 -19.82 8.66 2.56
CA GLY A 53 -20.22 10.06 2.68
C GLY A 53 -19.90 10.72 4.02
N PHE A 54 -19.07 10.08 4.85
CA PHE A 54 -18.57 10.68 6.09
C PHE A 54 -17.48 11.73 5.82
N ASP A 55 -16.81 11.60 4.67
CA ASP A 55 -15.88 12.59 4.13
C ASP A 55 -16.29 12.93 2.70
N LEU A 56 -15.96 14.15 2.26
CA LEU A 56 -16.18 14.60 0.88
C LEU A 56 -14.85 14.65 0.14
N PRO A 57 -14.80 14.20 -1.13
CA PRO A 57 -13.62 14.40 -1.96
C PRO A 57 -13.36 15.90 -2.16
N THR A 58 -12.08 16.29 -2.24
CA THR A 58 -11.71 17.68 -2.56
C THR A 58 -11.93 17.94 -4.05
N SER A 59 -11.63 16.96 -4.90
CA SER A 59 -11.94 16.97 -6.33
C SER A 59 -12.19 15.54 -6.84
N GLY A 60 -12.67 15.42 -8.08
CA GLY A 60 -13.11 14.14 -8.65
C GLY A 60 -14.55 13.80 -8.31
N LYS A 61 -14.96 12.58 -8.65
CA LYS A 61 -16.34 12.11 -8.48
C LYS A 61 -16.40 10.68 -7.97
N ILE A 62 -17.43 10.42 -7.16
CA ILE A 62 -17.82 9.07 -6.75
C ILE A 62 -19.20 8.80 -7.34
N LEU A 63 -19.28 7.82 -8.24
CA LEU A 63 -20.53 7.39 -8.86
C LEU A 63 -21.05 6.13 -8.18
N LEU A 64 -22.36 6.07 -7.96
CA LEU A 64 -23.09 4.87 -7.57
C LEU A 64 -24.15 4.57 -8.63
N ASN A 65 -24.10 3.40 -9.24
CA ASN A 65 -24.99 3.02 -10.35
C ASN A 65 -25.01 4.11 -11.45
N GLY A 66 -23.84 4.66 -11.79
CA GLY A 66 -23.64 5.75 -12.74
C GLY A 66 -24.12 7.14 -12.30
N LYS A 67 -24.62 7.31 -11.07
CA LYS A 67 -25.07 8.59 -10.52
C LYS A 67 -24.06 9.16 -9.55
N ASP A 68 -23.73 10.43 -9.69
CA ASP A 68 -22.84 11.13 -8.77
C ASP A 68 -23.43 11.20 -7.36
N ILE A 69 -22.68 10.68 -6.39
CA ILE A 69 -23.03 10.68 -4.96
C ILE A 69 -22.04 11.50 -4.12
N SER A 70 -21.09 12.19 -4.73
CA SER A 70 -19.96 12.86 -4.04
C SER A 70 -20.44 13.76 -2.90
N ASP A 71 -21.47 14.57 -3.15
CA ASP A 71 -22.05 15.52 -2.18
C ASP A 71 -23.21 14.94 -1.33
N LEU A 72 -23.58 13.67 -1.52
CA LEU A 72 -24.69 13.08 -0.77
C LEU A 72 -24.25 12.78 0.67
N PRO A 73 -25.04 13.18 1.68
CA PRO A 73 -24.74 12.82 3.07
C PRO A 73 -24.97 11.32 3.33
N PRO A 74 -24.35 10.74 4.38
CA PRO A 74 -24.39 9.29 4.64
C PRO A 74 -25.80 8.71 4.71
N ASN A 75 -26.73 9.43 5.35
CA ASN A 75 -28.11 8.97 5.55
C ASN A 75 -28.96 8.92 4.26
N ARG A 76 -28.45 9.44 3.15
CA ARG A 76 -29.08 9.39 1.82
C ARG A 76 -28.40 8.41 0.87
N ARG A 77 -27.27 7.83 1.28
CA ARG A 77 -26.57 6.83 0.48
C ARG A 77 -27.16 5.44 0.79
N PRO A 78 -27.38 4.59 -0.22
CA PRO A 78 -27.92 3.24 -0.04
C PRO A 78 -26.82 2.24 0.38
N VAL A 79 -25.96 2.65 1.31
CA VAL A 79 -24.81 1.87 1.81
C VAL A 79 -24.87 1.80 3.33
N ASN A 80 -24.41 0.69 3.90
CA ASN A 80 -24.30 0.53 5.35
C ASN A 80 -22.87 0.22 5.74
N THR A 81 -22.42 0.78 6.86
CA THR A 81 -21.03 0.65 7.34
C THR A 81 -20.97 -0.13 8.66
N VAL A 82 -20.03 -1.07 8.75
CA VAL A 82 -19.58 -1.69 10.00
C VAL A 82 -18.23 -1.08 10.35
N PHE A 83 -18.17 -0.43 11.51
CA PHE A 83 -16.96 0.24 12.01
C PHE A 83 -16.10 -0.72 12.84
N GLN A 84 -14.80 -0.43 12.92
CA GLN A 84 -13.79 -1.16 13.71
C GLN A 84 -14.20 -1.46 15.16
N ARG A 85 -14.87 -0.52 15.86
CA ARG A 85 -15.36 -0.70 17.24
C ARG A 85 -16.80 -1.23 17.34
N TYR A 86 -17.32 -1.86 16.29
CA TYR A 86 -18.69 -2.39 16.11
C TYR A 86 -19.84 -1.37 16.29
N ALA A 87 -19.62 -0.26 16.99
CA ALA A 87 -20.56 0.80 17.34
C ALA A 87 -21.90 0.28 17.90
N LEU A 88 -21.90 -0.85 18.61
CA LEU A 88 -23.11 -1.43 19.19
C LEU A 88 -23.63 -0.57 20.34
N PHE A 89 -24.95 -0.48 20.51
CA PHE A 89 -25.59 0.31 21.54
C PHE A 89 -25.64 -0.49 22.85
N PRO A 90 -24.80 -0.19 23.86
CA PRO A 90 -24.61 -1.06 25.02
C PRO A 90 -25.86 -1.20 25.91
N HIS A 91 -26.79 -0.25 25.81
CA HIS A 91 -28.04 -0.21 26.56
C HIS A 91 -29.19 -0.95 25.88
N LEU A 92 -28.98 -1.48 24.67
CA LEU A 92 -29.95 -2.23 23.89
C LEU A 92 -29.55 -3.72 23.84
N ASN A 93 -30.53 -4.62 23.79
CA ASN A 93 -30.25 -6.04 23.54
C ASN A 93 -29.94 -6.31 22.05
N VAL A 94 -29.60 -7.56 21.72
CA VAL A 94 -29.29 -7.98 20.33
C VAL A 94 -30.41 -7.60 19.35
N PHE A 95 -31.65 -7.96 19.67
CA PHE A 95 -32.81 -7.66 18.82
C PHE A 95 -32.97 -6.16 18.61
N GLU A 96 -32.83 -5.36 19.67
CA GLU A 96 -33.00 -3.92 19.62
C GLU A 96 -31.90 -3.22 18.83
N ASN A 97 -30.67 -3.72 18.90
CA ASN A 97 -29.56 -3.24 18.09
C ASN A 97 -29.83 -3.44 16.60
N ILE A 98 -30.21 -4.66 16.22
CA ILE A 98 -30.48 -5.01 14.82
C ILE A 98 -31.74 -4.26 14.34
N ALA A 99 -32.81 -4.25 15.12
CA ALA A 99 -34.07 -3.60 14.77
C ALA A 99 -34.00 -2.06 14.68
N PHE A 100 -32.95 -1.43 15.20
CA PHE A 100 -32.87 0.04 15.32
C PHE A 100 -33.07 0.74 13.97
N GLY A 101 -32.34 0.32 12.93
CA GLY A 101 -32.46 0.91 11.58
C GLY A 101 -33.87 0.77 11.01
N LEU A 102 -34.48 -0.41 11.16
CA LEU A 102 -35.84 -0.67 10.69
C LEU A 102 -36.89 0.17 11.41
N LYS A 103 -36.73 0.43 12.72
CA LYS A 103 -37.64 1.27 13.51
C LYS A 103 -37.63 2.74 13.05
N CYS A 104 -36.50 3.19 12.49
CA CYS A 104 -36.33 4.53 11.93
C CYS A 104 -36.78 4.63 10.46
N LYS A 105 -36.73 3.52 9.71
CA LYS A 105 -37.10 3.45 8.30
C LYS A 105 -38.59 3.79 8.10
N ARG A 106 -38.87 4.61 7.08
CA ARG A 106 -40.23 4.89 6.59
C ARG A 106 -40.38 4.33 5.19
N VAL A 107 -41.41 3.52 4.99
CA VAL A 107 -41.73 2.89 3.70
C VAL A 107 -42.94 3.57 3.07
N LEU A 108 -42.95 3.67 1.74
CA LEU A 108 -44.10 4.15 0.97
C LEU A 108 -45.03 2.97 0.71
N ASN A 109 -46.21 3.01 1.31
CA ASN A 109 -47.25 2.02 1.08
C ASN A 109 -48.35 2.64 0.21
N THR A 110 -48.80 1.89 -0.80
CA THR A 110 -49.90 2.28 -1.68
C THR A 110 -51.20 1.65 -1.19
N TYR A 111 -52.22 2.46 -1.02
CA TYR A 111 -53.56 2.05 -0.60
C TYR A 111 -54.56 2.43 -1.69
N CYS A 112 -55.62 1.64 -1.85
CA CYS A 112 -56.81 2.05 -2.59
C CYS A 112 -57.87 2.50 -1.59
N ASN A 113 -58.50 3.65 -1.85
CA ASN A 113 -59.72 4.02 -1.13
C ASN A 113 -60.95 3.27 -1.69
N ASP A 114 -62.10 3.44 -1.04
CA ASP A 114 -63.37 2.82 -1.44
C ASP A 114 -63.86 3.24 -2.85
N GLU A 115 -63.32 4.34 -3.39
CA GLU A 115 -63.58 4.84 -4.75
C GLU A 115 -62.59 4.28 -5.79
N GLY A 116 -61.68 3.37 -5.40
CA GLY A 116 -60.67 2.77 -6.27
C GLY A 116 -59.46 3.67 -6.59
N LYS A 117 -59.35 4.83 -5.95
CA LYS A 117 -58.24 5.78 -6.13
C LYS A 117 -57.03 5.35 -5.30
N GLN A 118 -55.90 5.15 -5.97
CA GLN A 118 -54.64 4.85 -5.32
C GLN A 118 -54.02 6.09 -4.69
N TYR A 119 -53.56 5.98 -3.44
CA TYR A 119 -52.76 7.00 -2.77
C TYR A 119 -51.59 6.36 -2.02
N THR A 120 -50.46 7.05 -1.97
CA THR A 120 -49.25 6.61 -1.27
C THR A 120 -49.10 7.32 0.06
N LYS A 121 -48.71 6.58 1.11
CA LYS A 121 -48.44 7.13 2.44
C LYS A 121 -47.10 6.62 2.96
N LYS A 122 -46.30 7.50 3.55
CA LYS A 122 -45.06 7.13 4.25
C LYS A 122 -45.39 6.67 5.66
N GLU A 123 -45.23 5.37 5.94
CA GLU A 123 -45.50 4.76 7.24
C GLU A 123 -44.27 4.05 7.79
N LYS A 124 -44.27 3.75 9.10
CA LYS A 124 -43.25 2.91 9.71
C LYS A 124 -43.54 1.44 9.38
N LEU A 125 -42.49 0.62 9.36
CA LEU A 125 -42.64 -0.83 9.30
C LEU A 125 -43.45 -1.34 10.50
N SER A 126 -44.30 -2.33 10.28
CA SER A 126 -45.05 -2.99 11.33
C SER A 126 -44.11 -3.77 12.26
N LYS A 127 -44.52 -3.99 13.51
CA LYS A 127 -43.74 -4.80 14.46
C LYS A 127 -43.48 -6.22 13.94
N LYS A 128 -44.41 -6.78 13.15
CA LYS A 128 -44.29 -8.10 12.55
C LYS A 128 -43.20 -8.13 11.49
N GLU A 129 -43.21 -7.18 10.55
CA GLU A 129 -42.17 -7.07 9.51
C GLU A 129 -40.78 -6.84 10.09
N ILE A 130 -40.68 -5.99 11.13
CA ILE A 130 -39.41 -5.76 11.84
C ILE A 130 -38.91 -7.08 12.43
N ARG A 131 -39.77 -7.83 13.11
CA ARG A 131 -39.41 -9.10 13.73
C ARG A 131 -38.94 -10.12 12.70
N GLU A 132 -39.67 -10.30 11.62
CA GLU A 132 -39.32 -11.24 10.55
C GLU A 132 -37.97 -10.89 9.90
N LYS A 133 -37.69 -9.60 9.65
CA LYS A 133 -36.40 -9.16 9.10
C LYS A 133 -35.24 -9.37 10.09
N VAL A 134 -35.47 -9.13 11.39
CA VAL A 134 -34.45 -9.37 12.42
C VAL A 134 -34.16 -10.86 12.59
N GLU A 135 -35.20 -11.71 12.60
CA GLU A 135 -35.04 -13.17 12.68
C GLU A 135 -34.22 -13.70 11.49
N LYS A 136 -34.53 -13.26 10.26
CA LYS A 136 -33.72 -13.59 9.07
C LYS A 136 -32.28 -13.09 9.16
N ALA A 137 -32.05 -11.88 9.66
CA ALA A 137 -30.70 -11.35 9.81
C ALA A 137 -29.90 -12.13 10.85
N LEU A 138 -30.54 -12.64 11.91
CA LEU A 138 -29.91 -13.49 12.92
C LEU A 138 -29.60 -14.88 12.40
N GLU A 139 -30.49 -15.47 11.60
CA GLU A 139 -30.26 -16.74 10.89
C GLU A 139 -29.02 -16.64 9.97
N LEU A 140 -28.90 -15.55 9.21
CA LEU A 140 -27.76 -15.34 8.30
C LEU A 140 -26.40 -15.26 9.02
N VAL A 141 -26.37 -14.84 10.28
CA VAL A 141 -25.15 -14.73 11.08
C VAL A 141 -25.07 -15.80 12.18
N ASP A 142 -25.85 -16.87 12.08
CA ASP A 142 -25.99 -17.98 13.05
C ASP A 142 -26.12 -17.54 14.53
N LEU A 143 -26.94 -16.51 14.80
CA LEU A 143 -27.24 -16.02 16.16
C LEU A 143 -28.71 -16.22 16.56
N GLU A 144 -29.38 -17.22 16.01
CA GLU A 144 -30.74 -17.58 16.42
C GLU A 144 -30.82 -17.87 17.93
N GLY A 145 -31.83 -17.32 18.61
CA GLY A 145 -32.01 -17.49 20.06
C GLY A 145 -31.22 -16.49 20.93
N PHE A 146 -30.43 -15.59 20.32
CA PHE A 146 -29.66 -14.57 21.04
C PHE A 146 -30.42 -13.24 21.20
N GLU A 147 -31.66 -13.13 20.70
CA GLU A 147 -32.44 -11.89 20.55
C GLU A 147 -32.48 -11.04 21.83
N LYS A 148 -32.63 -11.71 22.98
CA LYS A 148 -32.81 -11.06 24.29
C LYS A 148 -31.51 -10.87 25.08
N ARG A 149 -30.38 -11.34 24.57
CA ARG A 149 -29.09 -11.21 25.28
C ARG A 149 -28.61 -9.76 25.28
N SER A 150 -27.91 -9.40 26.35
CA SER A 150 -27.17 -8.13 26.42
C SER A 150 -25.88 -8.24 25.61
N ILE A 151 -25.49 -7.17 24.92
CA ILE A 151 -24.23 -7.11 24.16
C ILE A 151 -23.03 -7.38 25.05
N SER A 152 -23.06 -6.89 26.29
CA SER A 152 -21.96 -7.07 27.25
C SER A 152 -21.68 -8.52 27.62
N THR A 153 -22.59 -9.45 27.30
CA THR A 153 -22.45 -10.88 27.57
C THR A 153 -21.95 -11.70 26.37
N LEU A 154 -21.74 -11.05 25.22
CA LEU A 154 -21.32 -11.68 23.97
C LEU A 154 -19.80 -11.66 23.83
N SER A 155 -19.24 -12.71 23.20
CA SER A 155 -17.83 -12.71 22.77
C SER A 155 -17.58 -11.68 21.67
N GLY A 156 -16.31 -11.36 21.39
CA GLY A 156 -15.94 -10.42 20.32
C GLY A 156 -16.53 -10.80 18.95
N GLY A 157 -16.37 -12.06 18.53
CA GLY A 157 -16.94 -12.55 17.26
C GLY A 157 -18.48 -12.50 17.24
N GLN A 158 -19.14 -12.78 18.37
CA GLN A 158 -20.60 -12.63 18.48
C GLN A 158 -21.04 -11.17 18.37
N GLN A 159 -20.31 -10.23 18.98
CA GLN A 159 -20.60 -8.80 18.83
C GLN A 159 -20.43 -8.37 17.37
N GLN A 160 -19.40 -8.85 16.68
CA GLN A 160 -19.20 -8.57 15.27
C GLN A 160 -20.35 -9.11 14.42
N ARG A 161 -20.77 -10.36 14.62
CA ARG A 161 -21.95 -10.94 13.96
C ARG A 161 -23.21 -10.11 14.18
N VAL A 162 -23.43 -9.58 15.39
CA VAL A 162 -24.55 -8.64 15.66
C VAL A 162 -24.40 -7.33 14.88
N ALA A 163 -23.18 -6.79 14.76
CA ALA A 163 -22.91 -5.58 13.99
C ALA A 163 -23.16 -5.78 12.49
N ILE A 164 -22.74 -6.92 11.93
CA ILE A 164 -23.02 -7.33 10.56
C ILE A 164 -24.53 -7.50 10.37
N ALA A 165 -25.21 -8.24 11.25
CA ALA A 165 -26.67 -8.41 11.22
C ALA A 165 -27.40 -7.06 11.20
N ARG A 166 -26.97 -6.11 12.05
CA ARG A 166 -27.51 -4.75 12.08
C ARG A 166 -27.28 -3.99 10.77
N ALA A 167 -26.16 -4.22 10.10
CA ALA A 167 -25.88 -3.58 8.82
C ALA A 167 -26.68 -4.22 7.67
N ILE A 168 -26.85 -5.55 7.63
CA ILE A 168 -27.55 -6.23 6.54
C ILE A 168 -29.07 -6.18 6.66
N VAL A 169 -29.64 -5.98 7.86
CA VAL A 169 -31.10 -6.00 8.10
C VAL A 169 -31.88 -4.98 7.27
N ASN A 170 -31.22 -3.89 6.87
CA ASN A 170 -31.83 -2.86 6.02
C ASN A 170 -31.84 -3.21 4.53
N GLU A 171 -31.26 -4.35 4.16
CA GLU A 171 -31.06 -4.87 2.79
C GLU A 171 -30.30 -3.86 1.92
N PRO A 172 -29.04 -3.51 2.27
CA PRO A 172 -28.24 -2.58 1.49
C PRO A 172 -27.73 -3.21 0.19
N GLU A 173 -27.46 -2.39 -0.83
CA GLU A 173 -26.77 -2.86 -2.05
C GLU A 173 -25.26 -3.03 -1.84
N ILE A 174 -24.69 -2.28 -0.89
CA ILE A 174 -23.27 -2.28 -0.56
C ILE A 174 -23.09 -2.32 0.96
N LEU A 175 -22.24 -3.23 1.42
CA LEU A 175 -21.74 -3.30 2.79
C LEU A 175 -20.30 -2.80 2.84
N LEU A 176 -20.05 -1.77 3.66
CA LEU A 176 -18.73 -1.19 3.91
C LEU A 176 -18.20 -1.74 5.24
N LEU A 177 -16.98 -2.25 5.25
CA LEU A 177 -16.36 -2.94 6.38
C LEU A 177 -15.00 -2.30 6.68
N ASP A 178 -14.90 -1.53 7.76
CA ASP A 178 -13.68 -0.80 8.15
C ASP A 178 -12.94 -1.55 9.26
N GLU A 179 -11.90 -2.30 8.89
CA GLU A 179 -11.10 -3.17 9.78
C GLU A 179 -11.94 -3.97 10.79
N PRO A 180 -13.00 -4.68 10.35
CA PRO A 180 -13.97 -5.24 11.27
C PRO A 180 -13.41 -6.41 12.09
N LEU A 181 -12.24 -6.95 11.75
CA LEU A 181 -11.58 -8.06 12.43
C LEU A 181 -10.41 -7.65 13.33
N GLY A 182 -10.02 -6.37 13.33
CA GLY A 182 -8.82 -5.88 14.03
C GLY A 182 -8.88 -6.05 15.56
N ALA A 183 -10.08 -6.12 16.15
CA ALA A 183 -10.26 -6.28 17.59
C ALA A 183 -10.33 -7.75 18.07
N LEU A 184 -10.20 -8.73 17.17
CA LEU A 184 -10.32 -10.15 17.49
C LEU A 184 -8.96 -10.84 17.68
N ASP A 185 -8.92 -11.86 18.53
CA ASP A 185 -7.77 -12.76 18.61
C ASP A 185 -7.62 -13.62 17.34
N LEU A 186 -6.44 -14.21 17.15
CA LEU A 186 -6.10 -14.94 15.93
C LEU A 186 -7.08 -16.07 15.58
N LYS A 187 -7.56 -16.83 16.58
CA LYS A 187 -8.46 -17.96 16.34
C LYS A 187 -9.83 -17.45 15.90
N MET A 188 -10.39 -16.49 16.64
CA MET A 188 -11.68 -15.88 16.27
C MET A 188 -11.59 -15.17 14.92
N ARG A 189 -10.47 -14.52 14.62
CA ARG A 189 -10.24 -13.86 13.33
C ARG A 189 -10.36 -14.84 12.16
N LYS A 190 -9.67 -15.99 12.22
CA LYS A 190 -9.74 -17.02 11.16
C LYS A 190 -11.13 -17.60 11.00
N GLU A 191 -11.82 -17.87 12.10
CA GLU A 191 -13.23 -18.34 12.07
C GLU A 191 -14.14 -17.29 11.40
N MET A 192 -14.02 -16.03 11.81
CA MET A 192 -14.82 -14.93 11.24
C MET A 192 -14.51 -14.61 9.78
N GLN A 193 -13.28 -14.82 9.30
CA GLN A 193 -12.94 -14.66 7.87
C GLN A 193 -13.75 -15.61 6.99
N ILE A 194 -13.80 -16.90 7.38
CA ILE A 194 -14.56 -17.93 6.67
C ILE A 194 -16.05 -17.57 6.68
N GLU A 195 -16.57 -17.17 7.85
CA GLU A 195 -17.97 -16.79 8.01
C GLU A 195 -18.35 -15.55 7.19
N LEU A 196 -17.51 -14.51 7.17
CA LEU A 196 -17.74 -13.32 6.34
C LEU A 196 -17.83 -13.68 4.85
N LYS A 197 -16.96 -14.57 4.38
CA LYS A 197 -16.99 -15.07 3.00
C LYS A 197 -18.27 -15.86 2.71
N GLU A 198 -18.73 -16.68 3.66
CA GLU A 198 -20.01 -17.38 3.54
C GLU A 198 -21.21 -16.43 3.53
N ILE A 199 -21.23 -15.43 4.42
CA ILE A 199 -22.27 -14.41 4.49
C ILE A 199 -22.34 -13.64 3.17
N HIS A 200 -21.18 -13.22 2.62
CA HIS A 200 -21.10 -12.58 1.31
C HIS A 200 -21.73 -13.46 0.22
N LYS A 201 -21.33 -14.74 0.16
CA LYS A 201 -21.86 -15.70 -0.83
C LYS A 201 -23.37 -15.94 -0.70
N ARG A 202 -23.90 -15.96 0.53
CA ARG A 202 -25.35 -16.13 0.79
C ARG A 202 -26.14 -14.87 0.41
N LEU A 203 -25.59 -13.68 0.62
CA LEU A 203 -26.25 -12.40 0.34
C LEU A 203 -26.16 -11.97 -1.13
N GLY A 204 -25.01 -12.17 -1.78
CA GLY A 204 -24.76 -11.74 -3.16
C GLY A 204 -24.75 -10.22 -3.37
N ILE A 205 -24.56 -9.44 -2.30
CA ILE A 205 -24.42 -7.97 -2.35
C ILE A 205 -22.94 -7.60 -2.39
N THR A 206 -22.62 -6.36 -2.76
CA THR A 206 -21.23 -5.90 -2.87
C THR A 206 -20.61 -5.65 -1.50
N PHE A 207 -19.42 -6.16 -1.23
CA PHE A 207 -18.66 -5.91 -0.01
C PHE A 207 -17.43 -5.07 -0.34
N ILE A 208 -17.24 -3.93 0.37
CA ILE A 208 -16.01 -3.15 0.34
C ILE A 208 -15.36 -3.26 1.70
N TYR A 209 -14.22 -3.92 1.75
CA TYR A 209 -13.49 -4.26 2.96
C TYR A 209 -12.18 -3.48 3.05
N VAL A 210 -11.82 -3.00 4.24
CA VAL A 210 -10.55 -2.32 4.50
C VAL A 210 -9.79 -3.11 5.54
N THR A 211 -8.53 -3.42 5.25
CA THR A 211 -7.62 -4.05 6.20
C THR A 211 -6.16 -3.69 5.93
N HIS A 212 -5.33 -3.88 6.93
CA HIS A 212 -3.88 -3.89 6.81
C HIS A 212 -3.32 -5.33 6.83
N ASP A 213 -4.15 -6.34 7.07
CA ASP A 213 -3.75 -7.75 7.13
C ASP A 213 -3.82 -8.39 5.73
N GLN A 214 -2.69 -8.93 5.29
CA GLN A 214 -2.55 -9.54 3.97
C GLN A 214 -3.30 -10.89 3.87
N GLU A 215 -3.29 -11.71 4.93
CA GLU A 215 -3.97 -13.02 4.96
C GLU A 215 -5.48 -12.83 4.79
N GLU A 216 -6.04 -11.79 5.43
CA GLU A 216 -7.43 -11.38 5.24
C GLU A 216 -7.76 -11.06 3.78
N ALA A 217 -6.97 -10.19 3.16
CA ALA A 217 -7.21 -9.73 1.80
C ALA A 217 -7.06 -10.89 0.80
N LEU A 218 -6.04 -11.74 0.94
CA LEU A 218 -5.80 -12.86 0.04
C LEU A 218 -6.85 -13.97 0.16
N THR A 219 -7.44 -14.16 1.34
CA THR A 219 -8.37 -15.28 1.60
C THR A 219 -9.82 -14.94 1.24
N MET A 220 -10.26 -13.70 1.48
CA MET A 220 -11.68 -13.32 1.40
C MET A 220 -12.07 -12.67 0.07
N SER A 221 -11.14 -11.97 -0.58
CA SER A 221 -11.47 -11.04 -1.67
C SER A 221 -11.59 -11.72 -3.02
N ASP A 222 -12.47 -11.20 -3.85
CA ASP A 222 -12.47 -11.46 -5.29
C ASP A 222 -11.42 -10.56 -5.98
N THR A 223 -11.32 -9.29 -5.54
CA THR A 223 -10.37 -8.29 -6.04
C THR A 223 -9.73 -7.53 -4.87
N ILE A 224 -8.44 -7.24 -4.99
CA ILE A 224 -7.69 -6.44 -4.04
C ILE A 224 -7.23 -5.15 -4.73
N VAL A 225 -7.40 -4.01 -4.05
CA VAL A 225 -6.82 -2.72 -4.40
C VAL A 225 -5.69 -2.44 -3.42
N VAL A 226 -4.45 -2.59 -3.89
CA VAL A 226 -3.25 -2.28 -3.09
C VAL A 226 -3.00 -0.77 -3.17
N MET A 227 -2.93 -0.10 -2.03
CA MET A 227 -2.72 1.34 -1.91
C MET A 227 -1.46 1.67 -1.11
N ALA A 228 -0.73 2.68 -1.57
CA ALA A 228 0.41 3.28 -0.86
C ALA A 228 0.45 4.77 -1.18
N ASP A 229 0.77 5.60 -0.17
CA ASP A 229 0.90 7.06 -0.32
C ASP A 229 -0.29 7.74 -1.01
N GLY A 230 -1.51 7.29 -0.70
CA GLY A 230 -2.73 7.85 -1.29
C GLY A 230 -2.98 7.47 -2.75
N VAL A 231 -2.14 6.61 -3.35
CA VAL A 231 -2.21 6.15 -4.74
C VAL A 231 -2.48 4.64 -4.80
N VAL A 232 -3.19 4.21 -5.84
CA VAL A 232 -3.37 2.79 -6.15
C VAL A 232 -2.11 2.24 -6.82
N GLN A 233 -1.49 1.24 -6.18
CA GLN A 233 -0.28 0.58 -6.66
C GLN A 233 -0.59 -0.55 -7.63
N GLN A 234 -1.65 -1.33 -7.35
CA GLN A 234 -2.10 -2.44 -8.19
C GLN A 234 -3.55 -2.80 -7.85
N ILE A 235 -4.29 -3.26 -8.87
CA ILE A 235 -5.61 -3.87 -8.71
C ILE A 235 -5.58 -5.23 -9.41
N GLY A 236 -6.01 -6.28 -8.72
CA GLY A 236 -6.02 -7.63 -9.29
C GLY A 236 -6.69 -8.64 -8.38
N THR A 237 -6.76 -9.90 -8.84
CA THR A 237 -7.20 -10.99 -7.98
C THR A 237 -6.13 -11.29 -6.93
N PRO A 238 -6.46 -11.95 -5.80
CA PRO A 238 -5.47 -12.38 -4.82
C PRO A 238 -4.26 -13.13 -5.42
N ILE A 239 -4.52 -13.96 -6.43
CA ILE A 239 -3.48 -14.75 -7.10
C ILE A 239 -2.58 -13.84 -7.92
N ASP A 240 -3.15 -12.92 -8.70
CA ASP A 240 -2.38 -12.00 -9.53
C ASP A 240 -1.54 -11.04 -8.68
N ILE A 241 -2.09 -10.53 -7.57
CA ILE A 241 -1.34 -9.66 -6.66
C ILE A 241 -0.13 -10.39 -6.04
N TYR A 242 -0.27 -11.68 -5.72
CA TYR A 242 0.80 -12.47 -5.13
C TYR A 242 1.87 -12.91 -6.16
N ASN A 243 1.41 -13.47 -7.28
CA ASN A 243 2.26 -14.09 -8.31
C ASN A 243 2.81 -13.09 -9.33
N GLU A 244 2.08 -12.02 -9.64
CA GLU A 244 2.46 -11.02 -10.63
C GLU A 244 2.41 -9.59 -10.04
N PRO A 245 3.21 -9.30 -9.00
CA PRO A 245 3.27 -7.96 -8.42
C PRO A 245 3.80 -6.94 -9.44
N SER A 246 3.09 -5.82 -9.59
CA SER A 246 3.36 -4.79 -10.60
C SER A 246 4.60 -3.94 -10.31
N ASN A 247 5.03 -3.88 -9.05
CA ASN A 247 6.20 -3.15 -8.63
C ASN A 247 6.78 -3.73 -7.33
N THR A 248 7.99 -3.29 -6.99
CA THR A 248 8.73 -3.82 -5.83
C THR A 248 8.03 -3.57 -4.51
N PHE A 249 7.29 -2.47 -4.39
CA PHE A 249 6.50 -2.22 -3.18
C PHE A 249 5.42 -3.28 -3.01
N VAL A 250 4.65 -3.62 -4.06
CA VAL A 250 3.63 -4.68 -3.94
C VAL A 250 4.27 -6.04 -3.65
N ALA A 251 5.42 -6.32 -4.24
CA ALA A 251 6.12 -7.59 -4.05
C ALA A 251 6.69 -7.78 -2.63
N ASP A 252 7.17 -6.69 -2.04
CA ASP A 252 7.69 -6.65 -0.66
C ASP A 252 6.56 -6.58 0.36
N PHE A 253 5.50 -5.84 0.03
CA PHE A 253 4.35 -5.64 0.91
C PHE A 253 3.40 -6.84 0.91
N ILE A 254 3.36 -7.67 -0.12
CA ILE A 254 2.49 -8.85 -0.19
C ILE A 254 3.35 -10.11 -0.09
N GLY A 255 3.33 -10.76 1.07
CA GLY A 255 4.16 -11.93 1.36
C GLY A 255 5.64 -11.57 1.57
N GLU A 256 6.43 -12.57 1.95
CA GLU A 256 7.89 -12.41 2.02
C GLU A 256 8.50 -12.52 0.61
N SER A 257 9.56 -11.75 0.36
CA SER A 257 10.26 -11.72 -0.93
C SER A 257 11.76 -11.57 -0.73
N ASN A 258 12.53 -12.31 -1.53
CA ASN A 258 13.92 -11.96 -1.78
C ASN A 258 13.98 -10.96 -2.92
N ILE A 259 14.55 -9.79 -2.68
CA ILE A 259 14.64 -8.73 -3.68
C ILE A 259 16.12 -8.43 -3.92
N PHE A 260 16.55 -8.44 -5.18
CA PHE A 260 17.96 -8.22 -5.55
C PHE A 260 18.07 -7.20 -6.67
N ASN A 261 19.19 -6.47 -6.72
CA ASN A 261 19.56 -5.74 -7.92
C ASN A 261 20.00 -6.71 -9.02
N GLY A 262 19.41 -6.55 -10.21
CA GLY A 262 19.75 -7.32 -11.39
C GLY A 262 20.03 -6.47 -12.61
N THR A 263 20.57 -7.12 -13.64
CA THR A 263 20.75 -6.51 -14.97
C THR A 263 20.41 -7.52 -16.04
N VAL A 264 19.58 -7.13 -17.01
CA VAL A 264 19.20 -7.97 -18.14
C VAL A 264 20.42 -8.17 -19.04
N THR A 265 20.76 -9.42 -19.35
CA THR A 265 21.97 -9.75 -20.13
C THR A 265 21.67 -10.19 -21.56
N GLY A 266 20.43 -10.58 -21.83
CA GLY A 266 19.90 -11.00 -23.12
C GLY A 266 18.42 -11.35 -23.02
N GLU A 267 17.84 -11.87 -24.10
CA GLU A 267 16.43 -12.28 -24.14
C GLU A 267 16.13 -13.25 -23.00
N ARG A 268 15.18 -12.88 -22.12
CA ARG A 268 14.74 -13.69 -20.97
C ARG A 268 15.88 -14.16 -20.06
N LYS A 269 16.94 -13.37 -19.93
CA LYS A 269 18.12 -13.69 -19.10
C LYS A 269 18.54 -12.53 -18.23
N VAL A 270 18.56 -12.75 -16.93
CA VAL A 270 18.95 -11.75 -15.93
C VAL A 270 20.20 -12.18 -15.16
N ARG A 271 21.06 -11.23 -14.82
CA ARG A 271 22.17 -11.45 -13.90
C ARG A 271 21.85 -10.85 -12.54
N PHE A 272 21.89 -11.68 -11.49
CA PHE A 272 21.82 -11.27 -10.08
C PHE A 272 22.58 -12.29 -9.22
N CYS A 273 22.93 -11.94 -7.99
CA CYS A 273 23.74 -12.78 -7.09
C CYS A 273 25.04 -13.33 -7.73
N GLY A 274 25.63 -12.58 -8.68
CA GLY A 274 26.82 -12.98 -9.42
C GLY A 274 26.65 -14.10 -10.45
N LYS A 275 25.41 -14.54 -10.74
CA LYS A 275 25.08 -15.59 -11.73
C LYS A 275 24.05 -15.10 -12.75
N ILE A 276 23.90 -15.85 -13.84
CA ILE A 276 22.90 -15.58 -14.88
C ILE A 276 21.82 -16.64 -14.78
N PHE A 277 20.56 -16.22 -14.78
CA PHE A 277 19.38 -17.06 -14.73
C PHE A 277 18.51 -16.83 -15.96
N GLU A 278 17.77 -17.86 -16.34
CA GLU A 278 16.65 -17.73 -17.29
C GLU A 278 15.42 -17.28 -16.51
N CYS A 279 14.59 -16.44 -17.12
CA CYS A 279 13.35 -15.90 -16.54
C CYS A 279 12.25 -15.86 -17.62
N VAL A 280 11.01 -15.56 -17.23
CA VAL A 280 9.89 -15.48 -18.20
C VAL A 280 9.73 -14.07 -18.77
N ASP A 281 10.03 -13.05 -17.96
CA ASP A 281 9.85 -11.64 -18.29
C ASP A 281 10.79 -11.13 -19.39
N ASP A 282 10.30 -10.15 -20.16
CA ASP A 282 11.01 -9.58 -21.30
C ASP A 282 11.29 -8.09 -21.09
N PHE A 283 12.57 -7.76 -21.05
CA PHE A 283 13.11 -6.42 -20.79
C PHE A 283 14.30 -6.16 -21.71
N ASP A 284 14.66 -4.89 -21.89
CA ASP A 284 15.72 -4.52 -22.82
C ASP A 284 17.10 -4.95 -22.29
N ARG A 285 18.00 -5.30 -23.22
CA ARG A 285 19.35 -5.71 -22.85
C ARG A 285 20.11 -4.57 -22.14
N ASN A 286 20.76 -4.92 -21.04
CA ASN A 286 21.45 -4.02 -20.11
C ASN A 286 20.53 -3.10 -19.28
N GLU A 287 19.22 -3.33 -19.30
CA GLU A 287 18.31 -2.62 -18.42
C GLU A 287 18.54 -3.05 -16.95
N PRO A 288 18.72 -2.09 -16.02
CA PRO A 288 18.74 -2.39 -14.59
C PRO A 288 17.34 -2.77 -14.13
N VAL A 289 17.23 -3.83 -13.34
CA VAL A 289 15.96 -4.38 -12.85
C VAL A 289 16.05 -4.73 -11.38
N ASP A 290 14.92 -4.63 -10.68
CA ASP A 290 14.73 -5.29 -9.39
C ASP A 290 14.27 -6.73 -9.66
N VAL A 291 14.99 -7.72 -9.14
CA VAL A 291 14.68 -9.15 -9.27
C VAL A 291 13.99 -9.60 -8.00
N VAL A 292 12.78 -10.13 -8.11
CA VAL A 292 12.01 -10.65 -6.99
C VAL A 292 11.86 -12.15 -7.10
N VAL A 293 12.16 -12.85 -6.00
CA VAL A 293 12.04 -14.31 -5.88
C VAL A 293 11.39 -14.65 -4.55
N ARG A 294 10.28 -15.39 -4.57
CA ARG A 294 9.61 -15.81 -3.35
C ARG A 294 10.45 -16.86 -2.61
N PRO A 295 10.55 -16.80 -1.27
CA PRO A 295 11.32 -17.77 -0.50
C PRO A 295 10.96 -19.24 -0.77
N GLU A 296 9.69 -19.52 -1.04
CA GLU A 296 9.17 -20.86 -1.36
C GLU A 296 9.54 -21.35 -2.78
N ASP A 297 9.91 -20.44 -3.69
CA ASP A 297 10.37 -20.78 -5.05
C ASP A 297 11.87 -21.13 -5.08
N VAL A 298 12.59 -20.88 -3.99
CA VAL A 298 14.01 -21.22 -3.87
C VAL A 298 14.18 -22.68 -3.49
N GLN A 299 14.67 -23.48 -4.43
CA GLN A 299 14.88 -24.91 -4.23
C GLN A 299 16.26 -25.20 -3.63
N MET A 300 16.28 -25.88 -2.49
CA MET A 300 17.52 -26.39 -1.90
C MET A 300 17.96 -27.69 -2.58
N VAL A 301 19.20 -27.72 -3.05
CA VAL A 301 19.83 -28.87 -3.70
C VAL A 301 21.22 -29.13 -3.13
N ALA A 302 21.86 -30.21 -3.57
CA ALA A 302 23.25 -30.48 -3.23
C ALA A 302 24.17 -29.33 -3.70
N PRO A 303 25.28 -29.02 -2.99
CA PRO A 303 26.15 -27.87 -3.28
C PRO A 303 26.66 -27.77 -4.71
N ASP A 304 26.85 -28.89 -5.39
CA ASP A 304 27.41 -28.95 -6.74
C ASP A 304 26.32 -29.03 -7.83
N ALA A 305 25.05 -29.15 -7.44
CA ALA A 305 23.89 -29.17 -8.32
C ALA A 305 23.12 -27.83 -8.37
N GLY A 306 23.47 -26.88 -7.49
CA GLY A 306 22.87 -25.56 -7.41
C GLY A 306 23.56 -24.55 -8.33
N THR A 307 22.77 -23.61 -8.85
CA THR A 307 23.25 -22.45 -9.60
C THR A 307 23.97 -21.47 -8.67
N LEU A 308 23.40 -21.29 -7.46
CA LEU A 308 24.03 -20.60 -6.35
C LEU A 308 24.56 -21.62 -5.35
N LYS A 309 25.61 -21.24 -4.62
CA LYS A 309 26.20 -22.01 -3.54
C LYS A 309 26.40 -21.09 -2.35
N GLY A 310 25.87 -21.47 -1.20
CA GLY A 310 25.90 -20.64 -0.01
C GLY A 310 25.99 -21.44 1.27
N LYS A 311 26.27 -20.73 2.36
CA LYS A 311 26.36 -21.28 3.71
C LYS A 311 25.09 -20.90 4.48
N VAL A 312 24.47 -21.87 5.14
CA VAL A 312 23.32 -21.64 6.02
C VAL A 312 23.78 -20.83 7.23
N ILE A 313 23.16 -19.67 7.45
CA ILE A 313 23.48 -18.78 8.57
C ILE A 313 22.43 -18.83 9.69
N SER A 314 21.18 -19.13 9.35
CA SER A 314 20.07 -19.20 10.30
C SER A 314 19.04 -20.22 9.86
N VAL A 315 18.44 -20.94 10.81
CA VAL A 315 17.34 -21.88 10.58
C VAL A 315 16.27 -21.67 11.65
N VAL A 316 15.12 -21.17 11.24
CA VAL A 316 14.00 -20.87 12.13
C VAL A 316 12.81 -21.75 11.78
N PHE A 317 12.25 -22.46 12.77
CA PHE A 317 11.03 -23.24 12.57
C PHE A 317 9.79 -22.36 12.74
N LYS A 318 9.01 -22.19 11.68
CA LYS A 318 7.78 -21.36 11.62
C LYS A 318 6.50 -22.21 11.74
N GLY A 319 6.61 -23.45 12.21
CA GLY A 319 5.47 -24.35 12.47
C GLY A 319 5.21 -25.37 11.36
N ILE A 320 4.83 -24.93 10.15
CA ILE A 320 4.61 -25.86 9.01
C ILE A 320 5.81 -25.95 8.05
N HIS A 321 6.74 -25.00 8.15
CA HIS A 321 7.97 -24.93 7.35
C HIS A 321 9.12 -24.36 8.19
N TYR A 322 10.32 -24.45 7.64
CA TYR A 322 11.53 -23.79 8.09
C TYR A 322 11.80 -22.59 7.19
N GLU A 323 12.14 -21.48 7.82
CA GLU A 323 12.74 -20.33 7.18
C GLU A 323 14.25 -20.44 7.36
N ILE A 324 14.98 -20.49 6.25
CA ILE A 324 16.40 -20.78 6.21
C ILE A 324 17.08 -19.62 5.49
N THR A 325 17.94 -18.89 6.19
CA THR A 325 18.74 -17.83 5.57
C THR A 325 20.09 -18.40 5.13
N VAL A 326 20.44 -18.16 3.87
CA VAL A 326 21.62 -18.70 3.21
C VAL A 326 22.48 -17.56 2.68
N GLN A 327 23.72 -17.49 3.14
CA GLN A 327 24.69 -16.51 2.67
C GLN A 327 25.38 -17.01 1.38
N VAL A 328 25.17 -16.30 0.28
CA VAL A 328 25.75 -16.53 -1.06
C VAL A 328 26.69 -15.38 -1.39
N GLY A 329 27.98 -15.53 -1.05
CA GLY A 329 28.94 -14.43 -1.18
C GLY A 329 28.60 -13.30 -0.22
N LYS A 330 28.25 -12.11 -0.75
CA LYS A 330 27.75 -10.98 0.04
C LYS A 330 26.22 -10.91 0.17
N TYR A 331 25.51 -11.78 -0.54
CA TYR A 331 24.05 -11.77 -0.59
C TYR A 331 23.47 -12.75 0.43
N GLU A 332 22.35 -12.40 1.03
CA GLU A 332 21.51 -13.26 1.83
C GLU A 332 20.28 -13.66 1.01
N VAL A 333 19.97 -14.96 1.04
CA VAL A 333 18.81 -15.55 0.37
C VAL A 333 18.01 -16.29 1.42
N VAL A 334 16.76 -15.89 1.61
CA VAL A 334 15.78 -16.55 2.47
C VAL A 334 15.08 -17.65 1.68
N VAL A 335 14.97 -18.83 2.29
CA VAL A 335 14.35 -20.01 1.71
C VAL A 335 13.28 -20.54 2.64
N GLN A 336 12.09 -20.83 2.13
CA GLN A 336 11.04 -21.51 2.87
C GLN A 336 10.92 -22.97 2.42
N SER A 337 11.06 -23.91 3.36
CA SER A 337 11.08 -25.34 3.04
C SER A 337 10.55 -26.20 4.20
N THR A 338 9.88 -27.31 3.89
CA THR A 338 9.49 -28.31 4.91
C THR A 338 10.65 -29.17 5.39
N GLU A 339 11.73 -29.25 4.60
CA GLU A 339 12.99 -29.87 5.01
C GLU A 339 13.88 -28.88 5.76
N SER A 340 14.46 -29.35 6.86
CA SER A 340 15.44 -28.58 7.65
C SER A 340 16.88 -28.74 7.13
N ARG A 341 17.75 -27.82 7.54
CA ARG A 341 19.21 -27.86 7.39
C ARG A 341 19.86 -27.50 8.72
N LYS A 342 21.19 -27.62 8.83
CA LYS A 342 21.94 -27.16 10.00
C LYS A 342 22.65 -25.86 9.68
N GLU A 343 22.71 -24.98 10.68
CA GLU A 343 23.57 -23.81 10.60
C GLU A 343 25.01 -24.24 10.33
N GLY A 344 25.64 -23.56 9.38
CA GLY A 344 26.98 -23.89 8.88
C GLY A 344 27.01 -24.86 7.71
N ASP A 345 25.91 -25.53 7.36
CA ASP A 345 25.84 -26.37 6.17
C ASP A 345 26.11 -25.54 4.91
N VAL A 346 26.82 -26.13 3.95
CA VAL A 346 26.94 -25.58 2.61
C VAL A 346 25.90 -26.27 1.75
N ILE A 347 25.06 -25.51 1.07
CA ILE A 347 23.99 -26.01 0.20
C ILE A 347 24.02 -25.30 -1.16
N GLY A 348 23.41 -25.95 -2.16
CA GLY A 348 23.15 -25.35 -3.47
C GLY A 348 21.73 -24.80 -3.52
N LEU A 349 21.51 -23.71 -4.24
CA LEU A 349 20.18 -23.16 -4.49
C LEU A 349 19.91 -23.09 -5.99
N ASN A 350 18.68 -23.44 -6.38
CA ASN A 350 18.14 -23.27 -7.72
C ASN A 350 16.83 -22.50 -7.65
N ILE A 351 16.55 -21.73 -8.69
CA ILE A 351 15.32 -20.97 -8.86
C ILE A 351 14.83 -21.28 -10.27
N ALA A 352 13.57 -21.67 -10.39
CA ALA A 352 12.98 -21.94 -11.70
C ALA A 352 12.69 -20.61 -12.43
N PRO A 353 12.70 -20.59 -13.78
CA PRO A 353 12.53 -19.34 -14.53
C PRO A 353 11.22 -18.59 -14.25
N ASP A 354 10.16 -19.32 -13.90
CA ASP A 354 8.84 -18.81 -13.54
C ASP A 354 8.75 -18.25 -12.12
N GLY A 355 9.69 -18.57 -11.24
CA GLY A 355 9.83 -17.97 -9.89
C GLY A 355 10.73 -16.74 -9.85
N ILE A 356 11.16 -16.22 -11.01
CA ILE A 356 11.99 -15.02 -11.13
C ILE A 356 11.18 -13.93 -11.81
N HIS A 357 10.79 -12.92 -11.03
CA HIS A 357 10.04 -11.77 -11.51
C HIS A 357 10.93 -10.55 -11.65
N LEU A 358 10.90 -9.91 -12.82
CA LEU A 358 11.66 -8.71 -13.12
C LEU A 358 10.77 -7.47 -13.03
N MET A 359 11.27 -6.45 -12.33
CA MET A 359 10.57 -5.20 -12.13
C MET A 359 11.43 -4.02 -12.53
N LYS A 360 10.79 -2.98 -13.07
CA LYS A 360 11.49 -1.71 -13.27
C LYS A 360 11.86 -1.12 -11.91
N PRO A 361 13.13 -0.75 -11.68
CA PRO A 361 13.52 -0.10 -10.46
C PRO A 361 12.85 1.28 -10.46
N LYS A 362 12.05 1.56 -9.42
CA LYS A 362 11.41 2.87 -9.28
C LYS A 362 12.45 4.00 -9.20
N TYR A 363 13.61 3.71 -8.63
CA TYR A 363 14.69 4.67 -8.43
C TYR A 363 16.02 4.09 -8.90
N THR A 364 16.75 4.85 -9.72
CA THR A 364 18.13 4.56 -10.13
C THR A 364 19.12 5.59 -9.56
N SER A 365 18.62 6.79 -9.25
CA SER A 365 19.33 7.92 -8.67
C SER A 365 18.31 8.90 -8.09
N ASN A 366 18.74 9.76 -7.17
CA ASN A 366 17.95 10.90 -6.72
C ASN A 366 18.15 12.06 -7.71
N VAL A 367 17.06 12.67 -8.16
CA VAL A 367 17.10 13.75 -9.14
C VAL A 367 16.15 14.86 -8.72
N TYR A 368 16.69 16.06 -8.54
CA TYR A 368 15.92 17.22 -8.09
C TYR A 368 16.18 18.44 -8.97
N GLU A 369 15.24 19.37 -8.97
CA GLU A 369 15.52 20.74 -9.36
C GLU A 369 16.10 21.49 -8.16
N GLY A 370 17.18 22.24 -8.40
CA GLY A 370 17.86 22.99 -7.36
C GLY A 370 18.30 24.36 -7.83
N VAL A 371 18.65 25.21 -6.88
CA VAL A 371 19.14 26.57 -7.12
C VAL A 371 20.46 26.75 -6.37
N ILE A 372 21.50 27.20 -7.08
CA ILE A 372 22.77 27.52 -6.44
C ILE A 372 22.58 28.75 -5.54
N THR A 373 22.98 28.61 -4.28
CA THR A 373 22.92 29.66 -3.26
C THR A 373 24.32 30.23 -3.00
N LYS A 374 24.43 31.12 -2.01
CA LYS A 374 25.71 31.79 -1.69
C LYS A 374 26.68 30.78 -1.08
N ARG A 375 27.99 30.98 -1.29
CA ARG A 375 29.06 30.11 -0.75
C ARG A 375 29.15 28.72 -1.39
N ASN A 376 28.79 28.59 -2.66
CA ASN A 376 28.89 27.34 -3.43
C ASN A 376 28.07 26.19 -2.83
N THR A 377 26.94 26.51 -2.24
CA THR A 377 25.91 25.56 -1.83
C THR A 377 24.80 25.50 -2.90
N VAL A 378 24.01 24.43 -2.85
CA VAL A 378 22.84 24.24 -3.70
C VAL A 378 21.65 23.91 -2.81
N ALA A 379 20.56 24.64 -2.99
CA ALA A 379 19.30 24.39 -2.31
C ALA A 379 18.41 23.51 -3.18
N PHE A 380 17.98 22.37 -2.64
CA PHE A 380 17.05 21.43 -3.27
C PHE A 380 16.44 20.52 -2.19
N ALA A 381 15.26 19.94 -2.47
CA ALA A 381 14.58 18.99 -1.58
C ALA A 381 14.55 19.44 -0.10
N ASP A 382 14.01 20.65 0.11
CA ASP A 382 13.86 21.29 1.42
C ASP A 382 15.16 21.48 2.24
N GLY A 383 16.31 21.39 1.59
CA GLY A 383 17.61 21.51 2.24
C GLY A 383 18.61 22.36 1.47
N GLU A 384 19.74 22.63 2.12
CA GLU A 384 20.90 23.30 1.52
C GLU A 384 22.15 22.45 1.72
N PHE A 385 22.84 22.14 0.63
CA PHE A 385 24.00 21.23 0.63
C PHE A 385 25.22 21.89 0.01
N GLU A 386 26.40 21.63 0.56
CA GLU A 386 27.67 22.02 -0.09
C GLU A 386 27.82 21.30 -1.43
N CYS A 387 28.26 22.01 -2.47
CA CYS A 387 28.46 21.41 -3.79
C CYS A 387 29.73 21.90 -4.47
N ASP A 388 30.25 21.12 -5.41
CA ASP A 388 31.35 21.56 -6.27
C ASP A 388 30.81 22.23 -7.53
N VAL A 389 30.74 23.57 -7.54
CA VAL A 389 30.27 24.33 -8.71
C VAL A 389 31.24 24.32 -9.89
N THR A 390 32.50 23.92 -9.69
CA THR A 390 33.51 23.89 -10.77
C THR A 390 33.18 22.87 -11.85
N GLN A 391 32.37 21.86 -11.51
CA GLN A 391 31.89 20.85 -12.46
C GLN A 391 31.05 21.44 -13.60
N LEU A 392 30.43 22.61 -13.40
CA LEU A 392 29.61 23.27 -14.42
C LEU A 392 30.44 23.91 -15.53
N TYR A 393 31.71 24.26 -15.24
CA TYR A 393 32.62 24.92 -16.18
C TYR A 393 34.00 24.26 -16.15
N PRO A 394 34.32 23.39 -17.14
CA PRO A 394 35.61 22.70 -17.18
C PRO A 394 36.81 23.66 -17.14
N GLY A 395 37.76 23.41 -16.23
CA GLY A 395 38.97 24.22 -16.05
C GLY A 395 38.77 25.49 -15.21
N SER A 396 37.61 25.64 -14.56
CA SER A 396 37.36 26.70 -13.58
C SER A 396 37.98 26.40 -12.21
N HIS A 397 38.15 27.42 -11.38
CA HIS A 397 38.53 27.31 -9.97
C HIS A 397 37.79 28.35 -9.13
N ILE A 398 37.72 28.13 -7.81
CA ILE A 398 37.11 29.08 -6.86
C ILE A 398 38.22 30.01 -6.33
N ASP A 399 37.96 31.31 -6.30
CA ASP A 399 38.89 32.32 -5.75
C ASP A 399 38.71 32.53 -4.23
N GLU A 400 39.57 33.36 -3.62
CA GLU A 400 39.54 33.68 -2.18
C GLU A 400 38.25 34.41 -1.73
N GLU A 401 37.48 34.94 -2.69
CA GLU A 401 36.20 35.63 -2.46
C GLU A 401 34.99 34.70 -2.74
N GLU A 402 35.24 33.39 -2.91
CA GLU A 402 34.26 32.33 -3.20
C GLU A 402 33.56 32.43 -4.57
N TYR A 403 34.07 33.23 -5.51
CA TYR A 403 33.55 33.30 -6.88
C TYR A 403 34.15 32.22 -7.77
N LEU A 404 33.36 31.75 -8.73
CA LEU A 404 33.83 30.85 -9.78
C LEU A 404 34.61 31.65 -10.84
N VAL A 405 35.88 31.31 -11.05
CA VAL A 405 36.72 31.85 -12.11
C VAL A 405 36.85 30.83 -13.23
N THR A 406 36.37 31.15 -14.43
CA THR A 406 36.45 30.23 -15.58
C THR A 406 37.89 30.05 -16.09
N ALA A 407 38.13 29.08 -16.97
CA ALA A 407 39.42 28.90 -17.64
C ALA A 407 39.86 30.14 -18.45
N ALA A 408 38.92 31.02 -18.82
CA ALA A 408 39.19 32.29 -19.50
C ALA A 408 39.51 33.45 -18.53
N GLY A 409 39.47 33.21 -17.21
CA GLY A 409 39.71 34.21 -16.18
C GLY A 409 38.50 35.09 -15.84
N GLU A 410 37.30 34.73 -16.29
CA GLU A 410 36.07 35.47 -15.99
C GLU A 410 35.50 35.06 -14.64
N LYS A 411 35.22 36.04 -13.76
CA LYS A 411 34.50 35.82 -12.49
C LYS A 411 32.99 35.71 -12.77
N ILE A 412 32.38 34.61 -12.36
CA ILE A 412 30.94 34.35 -12.49
C ILE A 412 30.35 34.19 -11.09
N ASP A 413 29.29 34.95 -10.81
CA ASP A 413 28.41 34.68 -9.69
C ASP A 413 27.31 33.72 -10.15
N LEU A 414 27.28 32.54 -9.54
CA LEU A 414 26.30 31.50 -9.85
C LEU A 414 25.08 31.54 -8.93
N THR A 415 25.03 32.47 -7.97
CA THR A 415 23.90 32.60 -7.05
C THR A 415 22.59 32.83 -7.82
N GLY A 416 21.58 32.00 -7.56
CA GLY A 416 20.29 32.04 -8.25
C GLY A 416 20.25 31.24 -9.56
N THR A 417 21.32 30.51 -9.92
CA THR A 417 21.32 29.66 -11.11
C THR A 417 20.54 28.37 -10.88
N GLU A 418 19.55 28.10 -11.73
CA GLU A 418 18.81 26.85 -11.74
C GLU A 418 19.65 25.69 -12.30
N VAL A 419 19.72 24.62 -11.53
CA VAL A 419 20.48 23.40 -11.86
C VAL A 419 19.61 22.17 -11.64
N LYS A 420 19.90 21.12 -12.39
CA LYS A 420 19.46 19.78 -12.10
C LYS A 420 20.50 19.12 -11.21
N VAL A 421 20.06 18.59 -10.07
CA VAL A 421 20.88 17.87 -9.10
C VAL A 421 20.66 16.37 -9.31
N GLU A 422 21.74 15.60 -9.45
CA GLU A 422 21.69 14.14 -9.50
C GLU A 422 22.64 13.54 -8.44
N ILE A 423 22.12 12.64 -7.61
CA ILE A 423 22.87 11.99 -6.53
C ILE A 423 22.67 10.47 -6.64
N GLY A 424 23.76 9.71 -6.56
CA GLY A 424 23.69 8.24 -6.55
C GLY A 424 23.03 7.73 -5.27
N LEU A 425 22.33 6.59 -5.36
CA LEU A 425 21.68 5.97 -4.18
C LEU A 425 22.69 5.57 -3.09
N GLN A 426 23.93 5.31 -3.45
CA GLN A 426 25.02 4.93 -2.53
C GLN A 426 25.78 6.16 -1.98
N ASP A 427 25.41 7.35 -2.42
CA ASP A 427 26.11 8.60 -2.10
C ASP A 427 25.35 9.46 -1.07
N VAL A 428 24.25 8.95 -0.54
CA VAL A 428 23.45 9.59 0.50
C VAL A 428 23.59 8.77 1.78
N THR A 429 23.77 9.45 2.90
CA THR A 429 23.87 8.87 4.24
C THR A 429 22.90 9.58 5.18
N ILE A 430 22.57 8.96 6.30
CA ILE A 430 21.67 9.55 7.30
C ILE A 430 22.29 9.54 8.70
N SER A 431 21.82 10.43 9.56
CA SER A 431 22.21 10.52 10.96
C SER A 431 21.00 10.79 11.86
N ASP A 432 21.10 10.36 13.11
CA ASP A 432 20.20 10.70 14.21
C ASP A 432 20.44 12.11 14.78
N ASP A 433 21.55 12.76 14.42
CA ASP A 433 21.82 14.17 14.71
C ASP A 433 21.12 15.07 13.68
N GLU A 434 20.10 15.80 14.12
CA GLU A 434 19.28 16.67 13.26
C GLU A 434 20.09 17.77 12.56
N ASP A 435 21.21 18.19 13.14
CA ASP A 435 22.06 19.27 12.61
C ASP A 435 23.19 18.76 11.69
N ALA A 436 23.33 17.45 11.52
CA ALA A 436 24.44 16.86 10.77
C ALA A 436 24.25 16.92 9.24
N GLY A 437 23.01 17.07 8.77
CA GLY A 437 22.63 17.01 7.36
C GLY A 437 22.19 18.34 6.76
N GLY A 438 21.90 18.32 5.46
CA GLY A 438 21.36 19.47 4.73
C GLY A 438 19.84 19.62 4.83
N THR A 439 19.14 18.53 5.20
CA THR A 439 17.69 18.50 5.46
C THR A 439 17.35 17.40 6.47
N THR A 440 16.14 17.42 7.00
CA THR A 440 15.59 16.42 7.93
C THR A 440 14.29 15.83 7.40
N GLY A 441 14.01 14.59 7.79
CA GLY A 441 12.78 13.91 7.40
C GLY A 441 12.53 12.65 8.20
N HIS A 442 11.55 11.86 7.75
CA HIS A 442 11.17 10.59 8.36
C HIS A 442 11.38 9.44 7.38
N ILE A 443 11.84 8.29 7.88
CA ILE A 443 11.93 7.08 7.08
C ILE A 443 10.52 6.54 6.81
N ILE A 444 10.10 6.51 5.55
CA ILE A 444 8.76 6.07 5.15
C ILE A 444 8.73 4.68 4.52
N SER A 445 9.87 4.15 4.11
CA SER A 445 9.97 2.82 3.50
C SER A 445 11.36 2.24 3.68
N ILE A 446 11.44 0.94 3.98
CA ILE A 446 12.67 0.18 4.09
C ILE A 446 12.50 -1.14 3.32
N ILE A 447 13.37 -1.40 2.35
CA ILE A 447 13.35 -2.64 1.56
C ILE A 447 14.74 -3.27 1.58
N TYR A 448 14.84 -4.51 2.03
CA TYR A 448 16.12 -5.24 1.98
C TYR A 448 16.41 -5.77 0.57
N LYS A 449 17.60 -5.47 0.05
CA LYS A 449 18.07 -5.81 -1.31
C LYS A 449 19.06 -6.97 -1.35
N GLY A 450 18.93 -7.90 -0.40
CA GLY A 450 19.77 -9.09 -0.32
C GLY A 450 21.20 -8.84 0.15
N ASP A 451 21.76 -7.64 0.02
CA ASP A 451 23.06 -7.29 0.59
C ASP A 451 23.10 -5.93 1.31
N HIS A 452 22.08 -5.08 1.15
CA HIS A 452 21.92 -3.78 1.81
C HIS A 452 20.44 -3.44 1.94
N TYR A 453 20.09 -2.43 2.74
CA TYR A 453 18.75 -1.85 2.79
C TYR A 453 18.64 -0.66 1.83
N ARG A 454 17.52 -0.57 1.11
CA ARG A 454 17.08 0.62 0.39
C ARG A 454 16.06 1.35 1.25
N LEU A 455 16.36 2.57 1.64
CA LEU A 455 15.48 3.41 2.45
C LEU A 455 14.93 4.56 1.62
N ILE A 456 13.75 5.03 1.99
CA ILE A 456 13.18 6.29 1.51
C ILE A 456 12.94 7.18 2.71
N VAL A 457 13.55 8.37 2.72
CA VAL A 457 13.31 9.43 3.69
C VAL A 457 12.51 10.52 3.02
N ARG A 458 11.34 10.85 3.57
CA ARG A 458 10.53 12.00 3.14
C ARG A 458 10.86 13.21 4.00
N THR A 459 11.20 14.32 3.37
CA THR A 459 11.56 15.57 4.06
C THR A 459 10.36 16.20 4.76
N ASP A 460 10.62 16.98 5.80
CA ASP A 460 9.59 17.70 6.56
C ASP A 460 9.21 19.06 5.96
N GLY A 461 9.80 19.45 4.82
CA GLY A 461 9.57 20.76 4.22
C GLY A 461 8.25 20.85 3.47
N GLU A 462 8.01 22.01 2.86
CA GLU A 462 6.72 22.32 2.23
C GLU A 462 6.45 21.42 1.01
N ASP A 463 7.50 20.96 0.32
CA ASP A 463 7.39 20.16 -0.90
C ASP A 463 7.41 18.64 -0.62
N GLU A 464 7.69 18.19 0.61
CA GLU A 464 7.74 16.78 1.05
C GLU A 464 8.47 15.84 0.05
N GLU A 465 9.72 16.15 -0.25
CA GLU A 465 10.55 15.43 -1.22
C GLU A 465 11.12 14.11 -0.67
N ASP A 466 11.26 13.11 -1.55
CA ASP A 466 11.75 11.77 -1.19
C ASP A 466 13.23 11.61 -1.53
N PHE A 467 14.06 11.26 -0.55
CA PHE A 467 15.45 10.80 -0.72
C PHE A 467 15.53 9.28 -0.64
N VAL A 468 16.08 8.65 -1.67
CA VAL A 468 16.26 7.21 -1.77
C VAL A 468 17.73 6.85 -1.67
N PHE A 469 18.08 5.93 -0.77
CA PHE A 469 19.48 5.56 -0.61
C PHE A 469 19.68 4.14 -0.11
N ALA A 470 20.92 3.68 -0.22
CA ALA A 470 21.35 2.35 0.15
C ALA A 470 22.27 2.42 1.38
N THR A 471 22.01 1.60 2.39
CA THR A 471 22.87 1.46 3.57
C THR A 471 22.88 0.03 4.08
N ASP A 472 23.98 -0.36 4.75
CA ASP A 472 24.08 -1.64 5.43
C ASP A 472 23.43 -1.60 6.83
N ASP A 473 23.15 -0.39 7.34
CA ASP A 473 22.59 -0.17 8.66
C ASP A 473 21.07 -0.37 8.70
N LEU A 474 20.58 -1.05 9.73
CA LEU A 474 19.16 -1.22 9.98
C LEU A 474 18.60 -0.03 10.76
N TRP A 475 17.56 0.58 10.21
CA TRP A 475 16.76 1.64 10.83
C TRP A 475 15.30 1.20 10.99
N ASN A 476 14.48 1.98 11.69
CA ASN A 476 13.04 1.73 11.77
C ASN A 476 12.25 2.74 10.93
N GLU A 477 11.10 2.29 10.43
CA GLU A 477 10.14 3.20 9.83
C GLU A 477 9.64 4.23 10.87
N ASN A 478 9.45 5.46 10.41
CA ASN A 478 9.12 6.67 11.18
C ASN A 478 10.26 7.20 12.07
N ASP A 479 11.46 6.62 12.04
CA ASP A 479 12.61 7.28 12.66
C ASP A 479 12.87 8.61 11.95
N ARG A 480 13.06 9.66 12.75
CA ARG A 480 13.40 11.00 12.31
C ARG A 480 14.91 11.08 12.12
N VAL A 481 15.36 11.52 10.95
CA VAL A 481 16.78 11.51 10.56
C VAL A 481 17.15 12.77 9.78
N SER A 482 18.43 13.14 9.81
CA SER A 482 19.01 14.12 8.89
C SER A 482 19.63 13.42 7.69
N VAL A 483 19.56 14.06 6.52
CA VAL A 483 20.11 13.56 5.25
C VAL A 483 21.42 14.27 4.96
N ILE A 484 22.47 13.49 4.77
CA ILE A 484 23.84 13.93 4.53
C ILE A 484 24.25 13.51 3.13
N VAL A 485 24.63 14.48 2.30
CA VAL A 485 25.16 14.24 0.95
C VAL A 485 26.53 14.91 0.82
N PRO A 486 27.61 14.14 0.59
CA PRO A 486 28.93 14.73 0.39
C PRO A 486 29.00 15.55 -0.89
N LYS A 487 29.66 16.72 -0.83
CA LYS A 487 29.71 17.68 -1.93
C LYS A 487 30.27 17.16 -3.25
N ASP A 488 31.19 16.19 -3.20
CA ASP A 488 31.83 15.57 -4.37
C ASP A 488 30.90 14.57 -5.09
N LYS A 489 29.77 14.22 -4.46
CA LYS A 489 28.80 13.28 -5.00
C LYS A 489 27.58 13.93 -5.64
N ILE A 490 27.40 15.23 -5.40
CA ILE A 490 26.34 16.02 -6.01
C ILE A 490 26.75 16.35 -7.44
N LYS A 491 26.09 15.73 -8.43
CA LYS A 491 26.28 16.08 -9.83
C LYS A 491 25.32 17.19 -10.22
N LEU A 492 25.87 18.27 -10.79
CA LEU A 492 25.11 19.44 -11.21
C LEU A 492 25.11 19.55 -12.73
N THR A 493 23.95 19.83 -13.30
CA THR A 493 23.79 20.14 -14.72
C THR A 493 22.97 21.42 -14.89
N LEU A 494 23.39 22.34 -15.75
CA LEU A 494 22.62 23.56 -16.05
C LEU A 494 21.30 23.22 -16.76
N LYS A 495 20.18 23.72 -16.26
CA LYS A 495 18.83 23.45 -16.80
C LYS A 495 18.65 23.92 -18.25
N HIS A 496 19.43 24.91 -18.71
CA HIS A 496 19.35 25.46 -20.07
C HIS A 496 20.30 24.84 -21.11
N ALA A 497 21.05 23.78 -20.78
CA ALA A 497 22.02 23.19 -21.71
C ALA A 497 21.41 22.23 -22.74
N GLU A 498 20.18 21.74 -22.54
CA GLU A 498 19.58 20.71 -23.41
C GLU A 498 18.96 21.25 -24.71
N ASP A 499 18.67 22.56 -24.82
CA ASP A 499 18.10 23.15 -26.05
C ASP A 499 19.11 23.39 -27.19
N LYS A 500 20.39 23.01 -27.02
CA LYS A 500 21.44 23.15 -28.05
C LYS A 500 21.87 21.85 -28.73
N LYS A 501 21.12 20.75 -28.54
CA LYS A 501 21.23 19.55 -29.38
C LYS A 501 19.90 19.22 -30.04
N LYS A 502 19.53 20.01 -31.05
CA LYS A 502 18.64 19.58 -32.15
C LYS A 502 19.27 19.96 -33.48
#